data_AF-A0A924B7A9-F1
#
_entry.id   AF-A0A924B7A9-F1
#
_cell.length_a   1.000
_cell.length_b   1.000
_cell.length_c   1.000
_cell.angle_alpha   90.00
_cell.angle_beta   90.00
_cell.angle_gamma   90.00
#
_symmetry.space_group_name_H-M   'P 1'
#
loop_
_entity.id
_entity.type
_entity.pdbx_description
1 polymer ?
#
loop_
_entity_poly.entity_id
_entity_poly.type
_entity_poly.pdbx_seq_one_letter_code
_entity_poly.pdbx_strand_id
1 'polypeptide(L)'
;MDMKNLDLRPNCLITPSELIFVPGPRSLFFYKNPFGLLPEFLYEHGYRTQVLSLPFRNHTLRMYALKNWLNTHTEHTYHFIVDQITYQEFEPLLNQAQILTLTILTDDQEVDAKSSENQKSFIFKVPRSRSTKPLYYKLHELFNLAYHTKTSSFDTTFSTFNRTNYDRFLDHCVKLAENELYA
;
A
#
# COMPACT_ATOMS: atom_id res chain seq x y z
N MET A 1 -0.39 -1.19 17.51
CA MET A 1 -1.28 -0.12 18.00
C MET A 1 -2.64 -0.73 18.25
N ASP A 2 -3.17 -0.58 19.45
CA ASP A 2 -4.49 -1.08 19.82
C ASP A 2 -5.54 -0.08 19.29
N MET A 3 -6.23 -0.42 18.19
CA MET A 3 -7.15 0.51 17.51
C MET A 3 -8.37 0.90 18.37
N LYS A 4 -8.60 0.19 19.49
CA LYS A 4 -9.76 0.40 20.36
C LYS A 4 -9.68 1.64 21.25
N ASN A 5 -8.50 2.25 21.40
CA ASN A 5 -8.28 3.40 22.29
C ASN A 5 -7.86 4.68 21.53
N LEU A 6 -8.07 4.74 20.22
CA LEU A 6 -7.85 5.96 19.45
C LEU A 6 -9.05 6.89 19.63
N ASP A 7 -9.06 7.66 20.73
CA ASP A 7 -9.97 8.79 20.89
C ASP A 7 -9.54 9.91 19.93
N LEU A 8 -9.99 9.82 18.69
CA LEU A 8 -9.92 10.95 17.77
C LEU A 8 -10.81 12.04 18.34
N ARG A 9 -10.30 13.28 18.40
CA ARG A 9 -11.17 14.42 18.64
C ARG A 9 -12.22 14.43 17.52
N PRO A 10 -13.53 14.34 17.81
CA PRO A 10 -14.54 14.43 16.77
C PRO A 10 -14.34 15.76 16.07
N ASN A 11 -13.91 15.71 14.81
CA ASN A 11 -13.70 16.91 14.05
C ASN A 11 -15.09 17.35 13.57
N CYS A 12 -15.67 18.30 14.29
CA CYS A 12 -16.90 18.96 13.88
C CYS A 12 -16.65 19.67 12.55
N LEU A 13 -17.16 19.07 11.47
CA LEU A 13 -17.42 19.72 10.18
C LEU A 13 -16.16 20.06 9.36
N ILE A 14 -15.88 19.22 8.36
CA ILE A 14 -15.13 19.57 7.13
C ILE A 14 -13.62 19.75 7.34
N THR A 15 -12.84 18.68 7.14
CA THR A 15 -11.43 18.89 6.78
C THR A 15 -11.39 19.60 5.42
N PRO A 16 -10.65 20.72 5.27
CA PRO A 16 -10.63 21.48 4.03
C PRO A 16 -10.03 20.70 2.86
N SER A 17 -9.22 19.69 3.15
CA SER A 17 -8.57 18.80 2.17
C SER A 17 -9.00 17.36 2.39
N GLU A 18 -9.24 16.65 1.29
CA GLU A 18 -9.47 15.21 1.29
C GLU A 18 -8.17 14.44 1.54
N LEU A 19 -8.25 13.34 2.31
CA LEU A 19 -7.13 12.47 2.61
C LEU A 19 -7.02 11.40 1.52
N ILE A 20 -5.96 11.48 0.71
CA ILE A 20 -5.69 10.57 -0.39
C ILE A 20 -4.64 9.56 0.03
N PHE A 21 -5.07 8.31 0.19
CA PHE A 21 -4.24 7.16 0.53
C PHE A 21 -3.67 6.55 -0.75
N VAL A 22 -2.34 6.62 -0.92
CA VAL A 22 -1.65 6.09 -2.11
C VAL A 22 -1.05 4.73 -1.78
N PRO A 23 -1.64 3.63 -2.27
CA PRO A 23 -1.14 2.32 -1.96
C PRO A 23 0.17 2.05 -2.68
N GLY A 24 1.10 1.43 -1.95
CA GLY A 24 2.31 0.90 -2.57
C GLY A 24 2.07 -0.28 -3.49
N PRO A 25 3.16 -0.81 -4.08
CA PRO A 25 3.09 -2.02 -4.90
C PRO A 25 2.48 -3.15 -4.06
N ARG A 26 1.42 -3.75 -4.59
CA ARG A 26 0.67 -4.79 -3.91
C ARG A 26 1.40 -6.12 -4.09
N SER A 27 1.30 -6.96 -3.06
CA SER A 27 1.71 -8.36 -3.11
C SER A 27 0.47 -9.25 -3.08
N LEU A 28 0.54 -10.42 -3.72
CA LEU A 28 -0.53 -11.42 -3.71
C LEU A 28 -0.99 -11.80 -2.28
N PHE A 29 -0.15 -11.56 -1.27
CA PHE A 29 -0.41 -11.87 0.14
C PHE A 29 -0.82 -10.66 0.98
N PHE A 30 -0.65 -9.46 0.43
CA PHE A 30 -1.10 -8.21 1.05
C PHE A 30 -2.37 -7.76 0.32
N TYR A 31 -3.39 -8.62 0.34
CA TYR A 31 -4.70 -8.35 -0.25
C TYR A 31 -5.65 -7.64 0.72
N LYS A 32 -5.37 -7.66 2.02
CA LYS A 32 -6.15 -6.91 3.00
C LYS A 32 -5.62 -5.49 3.09
N ASN A 33 -6.39 -4.57 2.50
CA ASN A 33 -6.41 -3.12 2.66
C ASN A 33 -5.02 -2.52 2.99
N PRO A 34 -4.33 -1.84 2.05
CA PRO A 34 -2.94 -1.38 2.24
C PRO A 34 -2.74 -0.46 3.46
N PHE A 35 -3.82 0.11 3.97
CA PHE A 35 -3.88 0.95 5.16
C PHE A 35 -4.72 0.35 6.31
N GLY A 36 -5.02 -0.96 6.24
CA GLY A 36 -5.91 -1.64 7.17
C GLY A 36 -7.30 -1.00 7.20
N LEU A 37 -7.87 -0.88 8.40
CA LEU A 37 -9.16 -0.22 8.63
C LEU A 37 -9.01 1.30 8.79
N LEU A 38 -7.80 1.86 8.61
CA LEU A 38 -7.55 3.28 8.89
C LEU A 38 -8.40 4.23 8.02
N PRO A 39 -8.53 4.03 6.68
CA PRO A 39 -9.36 4.90 5.87
C PRO A 39 -10.83 4.84 6.30
N GLU A 40 -11.35 3.64 6.56
CA GLU A 40 -12.73 3.41 7.02
C GLU A 40 -12.97 4.06 8.37
N PHE A 41 -12.06 3.88 9.32
CA PHE A 41 -12.12 4.50 10.65
C PHE A 41 -12.13 6.03 10.56
N LEU A 42 -11.26 6.64 9.73
CA LEU A 42 -11.24 8.08 9.54
C LEU A 42 -12.52 8.59 8.87
N TYR A 43 -13.05 7.86 7.89
CA TYR A 43 -14.32 8.18 7.26
C TYR A 43 -15.47 8.22 8.27
N GLU A 44 -15.57 7.20 9.13
CA GLU A 44 -16.56 7.13 10.22
C GLU A 44 -16.45 8.30 11.21
N HIS A 45 -15.26 8.92 11.33
CA HIS A 45 -15.00 10.08 12.19
C HIS A 45 -15.14 11.43 11.46
N GLY A 46 -15.72 11.45 10.25
CA GLY A 46 -16.07 12.67 9.52
C GLY A 46 -14.99 13.22 8.59
N TYR A 47 -13.92 12.46 8.33
CA TYR A 47 -12.91 12.81 7.35
C TYR A 47 -13.31 12.35 5.95
N ARG A 48 -13.00 13.15 4.92
CA ARG A 48 -13.08 12.65 3.54
C ARG A 48 -11.82 11.86 3.25
N THR A 49 -11.99 10.59 2.89
CA THR A 49 -10.89 9.67 2.60
C THR A 49 -11.12 8.97 1.28
N GLN A 50 -10.07 8.86 0.46
CA GLN A 50 -10.08 8.08 -0.76
C GLN A 50 -8.80 7.24 -0.83
N VAL A 51 -8.94 5.97 -1.21
CA VAL A 51 -7.80 5.10 -1.53
C VAL A 51 -7.66 5.06 -3.04
N LEU A 52 -6.48 5.40 -3.56
CA LEU A 52 -6.25 5.38 -5.00
C LEU A 52 -6.25 3.94 -5.53
N SER A 53 -6.97 3.73 -6.64
CA SER A 53 -6.89 2.49 -7.39
C SER A 53 -5.68 2.56 -8.33
N LEU A 54 -4.57 1.93 -7.91
CA LEU A 54 -3.34 1.87 -8.68
C LEU A 54 -3.06 0.43 -9.15
N PRO A 55 -2.43 0.27 -10.33
CA PRO A 55 -1.90 -1.01 -10.82
C PRO A 55 -1.05 -1.74 -9.78
N PHE A 56 -1.13 -3.07 -9.86
CA PHE A 56 -0.66 -3.98 -8.81
C PHE A 56 0.83 -3.81 -8.53
N ARG A 57 1.69 -3.94 -9.56
CA ARG A 57 3.15 -3.83 -9.40
C ARG A 57 3.84 -3.07 -10.53
N ASN A 58 3.31 -3.11 -11.76
CA ASN A 58 3.92 -2.45 -12.91
C ASN A 58 4.12 -0.94 -12.69
N HIS A 59 5.38 -0.55 -12.50
CA HIS A 59 5.78 0.83 -12.21
C HIS A 59 5.31 1.82 -13.30
N THR A 60 5.46 1.48 -14.58
CA THR A 60 5.07 2.37 -15.68
C THR A 60 3.56 2.63 -15.68
N LEU A 61 2.75 1.59 -15.48
CA LEU A 61 1.29 1.72 -15.41
C LEU A 61 0.86 2.48 -14.16
N ARG A 62 1.54 2.25 -13.02
CA ARG A 62 1.30 2.97 -11.78
C ARG A 62 1.56 4.47 -11.91
N MET A 63 2.71 4.83 -12.50
CA MET A 63 3.06 6.22 -12.81
C MET A 63 2.02 6.87 -13.74
N TYR A 64 1.60 6.15 -14.78
CA TYR A 64 0.58 6.63 -15.70
C TYR A 64 -0.77 6.84 -15.01
N ALA A 65 -1.22 5.88 -14.20
CA ALA A 65 -2.48 5.96 -13.47
C ALA A 65 -2.50 7.14 -12.48
N LEU A 66 -1.43 7.33 -11.70
CA LEU A 66 -1.32 8.46 -10.78
C LEU A 66 -1.30 9.79 -11.54
N LYS A 67 -0.52 9.88 -12.62
CA LYS A 67 -0.47 11.09 -13.46
C LYS A 67 -1.84 11.42 -14.05
N ASN A 68 -2.56 10.43 -14.55
CA ASN A 68 -3.90 10.61 -15.09
C ASN A 68 -4.89 11.07 -14.01
N TRP A 69 -4.80 10.48 -12.82
CA TRP A 69 -5.61 10.88 -11.67
C TRP A 69 -5.36 12.34 -11.29
N LEU A 70 -4.08 12.74 -11.15
CA LEU A 70 -3.67 14.11 -10.83
C LEU A 70 -4.18 15.13 -11.87
N ASN A 71 -4.12 14.78 -13.15
CA ASN A 71 -4.62 15.63 -14.24
C ASN A 71 -6.14 15.78 -14.25
N THR A 72 -6.87 14.76 -13.75
CA THR A 72 -8.34 14.78 -13.69
C THR A 72 -8.85 15.60 -12.49
N HIS A 73 -8.04 15.71 -11.44
CA HIS A 73 -8.47 16.17 -10.11
C HIS A 73 -7.86 17.52 -9.71
N THR A 74 -7.65 18.43 -10.67
CA THR A 74 -6.91 19.69 -10.47
C THR A 74 -7.62 20.75 -9.62
N GLU A 75 -8.91 20.59 -9.33
CA GLU A 75 -9.74 21.62 -8.69
C GLU A 75 -9.72 21.60 -7.15
N HIS A 76 -9.10 20.58 -6.54
CA HIS A 76 -9.06 20.45 -5.09
C HIS A 76 -7.65 20.30 -4.55
N THR A 77 -7.49 20.67 -3.28
CA THR A 77 -6.26 20.48 -2.53
C THR A 77 -6.35 19.20 -1.73
N TYR A 78 -5.31 18.37 -1.82
CA TYR A 78 -5.29 17.05 -1.20
C TYR A 78 -4.19 16.95 -0.14
N HIS A 79 -4.45 16.12 0.87
CA HIS A 79 -3.42 15.61 1.75
C HIS A 79 -3.09 14.18 1.33
N PHE A 80 -1.85 13.93 0.91
CA PHE A 80 -1.43 12.60 0.49
C PHE A 80 -0.85 11.81 1.66
N ILE A 81 -1.24 10.54 1.77
CA ILE A 81 -0.69 9.58 2.74
C ILE A 81 -0.07 8.43 1.93
N VAL A 82 1.25 8.32 1.99
CA VAL A 82 2.07 7.38 1.22
C VAL A 82 3.02 6.65 2.17
N ASP A 83 3.51 5.46 1.82
CA ASP A 83 4.68 4.90 2.50
C ASP A 83 5.99 5.29 1.80
N GLN A 84 7.12 5.15 2.49
CA GLN A 84 8.43 5.61 2.01
C GLN A 84 8.79 5.10 0.60
N ILE A 85 8.55 3.80 0.36
CA ILE A 85 8.88 3.17 -0.93
C ILE A 85 8.03 3.77 -2.05
N THR A 86 6.75 3.99 -1.78
CA THR A 86 5.80 4.58 -2.74
C THR A 86 6.05 6.06 -2.94
N TYR A 87 6.52 6.77 -1.91
CA TYR A 87 6.97 8.15 -2.05
C TYR A 87 8.16 8.23 -3.02
N GLN A 88 9.18 7.39 -2.84
CA GLN A 88 10.33 7.34 -3.75
C GLN A 88 9.91 6.97 -5.18
N GLU A 89 8.89 6.12 -5.33
CA GLU A 89 8.32 5.76 -6.63
C GLU A 89 7.70 6.99 -7.34
N PHE A 90 6.96 7.82 -6.60
CA PHE A 90 6.13 8.90 -7.16
C PHE A 90 6.63 10.32 -6.91
N GLU A 91 7.78 10.48 -6.26
CA GLU A 91 8.41 11.78 -5.97
C GLU A 91 8.32 12.79 -7.12
N PRO A 92 8.65 12.45 -8.39
CA PRO A 92 8.57 13.43 -9.47
C PRO A 92 7.14 13.91 -9.77
N LEU A 93 6.12 13.07 -9.56
CA LEU A 93 4.72 13.44 -9.79
C LEU A 93 4.14 14.19 -8.59
N LEU A 94 4.48 13.76 -7.38
CA LEU A 94 4.00 14.39 -6.15
C LEU A 94 4.55 15.81 -5.99
N ASN A 95 5.80 16.05 -6.41
CA ASN A 95 6.39 17.39 -6.40
C ASN A 95 5.78 18.36 -7.42
N GLN A 96 5.06 17.85 -8.43
CA GLN A 96 4.42 18.65 -9.49
C GLN A 96 2.93 18.93 -9.22
N ALA A 97 2.32 18.16 -8.32
CA ALA A 97 0.90 18.27 -8.02
C ALA A 97 0.59 19.41 -7.03
N GLN A 98 -0.65 19.90 -7.05
CA GLN A 98 -1.16 20.84 -6.04
C GLN A 98 -1.41 20.11 -4.70
N ILE A 99 -0.33 19.67 -4.06
CA ILE A 99 -0.38 18.96 -2.77
C ILE A 99 -0.34 19.99 -1.64
N LEU A 100 -1.36 19.97 -0.77
CA LEU A 100 -1.41 20.85 0.38
C LEU A 100 -0.40 20.40 1.44
N THR A 101 -0.40 19.10 1.74
CA THR A 101 0.48 18.46 2.71
C THR A 101 0.68 16.98 2.36
N LEU A 102 1.79 16.39 2.79
CA LEU A 102 2.15 15.00 2.52
C LEU A 102 2.55 14.30 3.82
N THR A 103 2.01 13.13 4.09
CA THR A 103 2.44 12.24 5.19
C THR A 103 3.12 11.01 4.61
N ILE A 104 4.35 10.75 5.05
CA ILE A 104 5.15 9.61 4.64
C ILE A 104 5.23 8.63 5.81
N LEU A 105 4.74 7.41 5.59
CA LEU A 105 4.80 6.30 6.54
C LEU A 105 6.14 5.58 6.38
N THR A 106 6.99 5.61 7.40
CA THR A 106 8.31 4.97 7.40
C THR A 106 8.38 3.84 8.43
N ASP A 107 9.21 2.83 8.17
CA ASP A 107 9.58 1.86 9.20
C ASP A 107 10.47 2.56 10.25
N ASP A 108 10.49 2.07 11.49
CA ASP A 108 11.23 2.69 12.61
C ASP A 108 12.74 2.87 12.36
N GLN A 109 13.30 2.16 11.38
CA GLN A 109 14.74 1.96 11.16
C GLN A 109 15.38 2.85 10.09
N GLU A 110 14.61 3.61 9.30
CA GLU A 110 15.18 4.36 8.16
C GLU A 110 14.67 5.79 8.12
N VAL A 111 15.46 6.77 8.61
CA VAL A 111 15.30 8.16 8.20
C VAL A 111 16.64 8.91 8.21
N ASP A 112 17.21 9.14 7.02
CA ASP A 112 17.98 10.34 6.69
C ASP A 112 17.04 11.24 5.86
N ALA A 113 16.37 12.20 6.50
CA ALA A 113 15.41 13.07 5.83
C ALA A 113 16.12 14.27 5.20
N LYS A 114 16.09 14.38 3.86
CA LYS A 114 16.22 15.65 3.15
C LYS A 114 14.83 16.09 2.72
N SER A 115 14.18 16.92 3.54
CA SER A 115 12.91 17.56 3.19
C SER A 115 13.17 18.73 2.24
N SER A 116 12.53 18.71 1.06
CA SER A 116 12.52 19.82 0.12
C SER A 116 11.67 20.97 0.67
N GLU A 117 12.20 22.21 0.66
CA GLU A 117 11.67 23.37 1.40
C GLU A 117 10.27 23.85 0.98
N ASN A 118 9.73 23.36 -0.14
CA ASN A 118 8.45 23.82 -0.70
C ASN A 118 7.23 22.96 -0.32
N GLN A 119 7.40 21.83 0.37
CA GLN A 119 6.31 20.94 0.77
C GLN A 119 6.35 20.65 2.28
N LYS A 120 5.24 20.85 2.99
CA LYS A 120 5.10 20.42 4.38
C LYS A 120 4.92 18.89 4.43
N SER A 121 6.04 18.17 4.49
CA SER A 121 6.10 16.72 4.64
C SER A 121 6.14 16.32 6.12
N PHE A 122 5.25 15.43 6.54
CA PHE A 122 5.25 14.82 7.87
C PHE A 122 5.74 13.39 7.77
N ILE A 123 6.71 13.01 8.60
CA ILE A 123 7.21 11.62 8.66
C ILE A 123 6.56 10.94 9.86
N PHE A 124 5.86 9.83 9.61
CA PHE A 124 5.20 9.04 10.65
C PHE A 124 5.75 7.62 10.66
N LYS A 125 6.23 7.18 11.82
CA LYS A 125 6.83 5.85 11.98
C LYS A 125 5.75 4.81 12.31
N VAL A 126 5.74 3.70 11.58
CA VAL A 126 4.78 2.60 11.79
C VAL A 126 5.54 1.30 12.09
N PRO A 127 5.22 0.59 13.19
CA PRO A 127 5.80 -0.72 13.45
C PRO A 127 5.21 -1.76 12.48
N ARG A 128 5.99 -2.19 11.48
CA ARG A 128 5.63 -3.31 10.60
C ARG A 128 6.20 -4.64 11.13
N SER A 129 5.34 -5.66 11.21
CA SER A 129 5.80 -7.05 11.44
C SER A 129 6.29 -7.63 10.11
N ARG A 130 7.62 -7.69 9.92
CA ARG A 130 8.20 -8.41 8.77
C ARG A 130 8.02 -9.90 9.00
N SER A 131 7.21 -10.54 8.15
CA SER A 131 7.07 -11.98 8.17
C SER A 131 8.36 -12.64 7.66
N THR A 132 8.92 -13.55 8.46
CA THR A 132 10.21 -14.21 8.25
C THR A 132 10.18 -15.31 7.17
N LYS A 133 8.99 -15.73 6.72
CA LYS A 133 8.81 -16.81 5.75
C LYS A 133 8.88 -16.28 4.31
N PRO A 134 9.55 -17.00 3.38
CA PRO A 134 9.60 -16.60 1.98
C PRO A 134 8.22 -16.67 1.33
N LEU A 135 8.03 -15.83 0.30
CA LEU A 135 6.77 -15.65 -0.41
C LEU A 135 6.19 -16.98 -0.92
N TYR A 136 7.04 -17.87 -1.42
CA TYR A 136 6.55 -19.10 -2.03
C TYR A 136 5.92 -20.09 -1.03
N TYR A 137 6.51 -20.14 0.16
CA TYR A 137 5.99 -21.01 1.20
C TYR A 137 4.64 -20.51 1.72
N LYS A 138 4.41 -19.19 1.69
CA LYS A 138 3.11 -18.62 2.06
C LYS A 138 2.00 -19.03 1.08
N LEU A 139 2.23 -19.12 -0.25
CA LEU A 139 1.11 -19.55 -1.11
C LEU A 139 0.89 -21.03 -0.90
N HIS A 140 1.95 -21.81 -0.65
CA HIS A 140 1.78 -23.21 -0.30
C HIS A 140 0.90 -23.37 0.95
N GLU A 141 1.12 -22.55 1.98
CA GLU A 141 0.24 -22.46 3.15
C GLU A 141 -1.19 -22.08 2.78
N LEU A 142 -1.39 -21.08 1.92
CA LEU A 142 -2.73 -20.67 1.46
C LEU A 142 -3.43 -21.73 0.61
N PHE A 143 -2.72 -22.41 -0.29
CA PHE A 143 -3.26 -23.49 -1.11
C PHE A 143 -3.74 -24.63 -0.23
N ASN A 144 -2.89 -25.09 0.69
CA ASN A 144 -3.26 -26.15 1.61
C ASN A 144 -4.43 -25.73 2.50
N LEU A 145 -4.46 -24.48 2.95
CA LEU A 145 -5.61 -23.93 3.68
C LEU A 145 -6.89 -24.00 2.85
N ALA A 146 -6.84 -23.61 1.58
CA ALA A 146 -7.99 -23.66 0.67
C ALA A 146 -8.48 -25.08 0.38
N TYR A 147 -7.56 -26.06 0.34
CA TYR A 147 -7.88 -27.48 0.20
C TYR A 147 -8.13 -28.21 1.52
N HIS A 148 -8.17 -27.48 2.64
CA HIS A 148 -8.30 -28.03 3.99
C HIS A 148 -7.25 -29.11 4.34
N THR A 149 -6.07 -29.03 3.73
CA THR A 149 -4.94 -29.92 4.00
C THR A 149 -3.99 -29.30 5.02
N LYS A 150 -3.28 -30.14 5.77
CA LYS A 150 -2.24 -29.67 6.70
C LYS A 150 -1.00 -29.25 5.91
N THR A 151 -0.48 -28.07 6.18
CA THR A 151 0.78 -27.61 5.60
C THR A 151 1.97 -28.24 6.32
N SER A 152 2.81 -28.95 5.57
CA SER A 152 4.11 -29.42 6.05
C SER A 152 5.05 -28.25 6.35
N SER A 153 6.10 -28.48 7.14
CA SER A 153 7.09 -27.44 7.45
C SER A 153 7.83 -26.95 6.19
N PHE A 154 8.43 -25.77 6.29
CA PHE A 154 9.21 -25.18 5.20
C PHE A 154 10.30 -26.12 4.65
N ASP A 155 11.09 -26.73 5.55
CA ASP A 155 12.22 -27.58 5.17
C ASP A 155 11.79 -28.88 4.48
N THR A 156 10.66 -29.45 4.91
CA THR A 156 10.11 -30.69 4.32
C THR A 156 9.42 -30.45 2.98
N THR A 157 8.81 -29.27 2.82
CA THR A 157 8.22 -28.86 1.55
C THR A 157 9.30 -28.60 0.50
N PHE A 158 10.40 -27.96 0.89
CA PHE A 158 11.45 -27.56 -0.06
C PHE A 158 12.28 -28.74 -0.58
N SER A 159 12.44 -29.82 0.20
CA SER A 159 13.20 -31.01 -0.23
C SER A 159 12.53 -31.79 -1.37
N THR A 160 11.24 -31.59 -1.60
CA THR A 160 10.44 -32.29 -2.62
C THR A 160 10.04 -31.40 -3.80
N PHE A 161 10.37 -30.11 -3.79
CA PHE A 161 9.76 -29.11 -4.67
C PHE A 161 10.62 -28.70 -5.87
N ASN A 162 10.01 -28.54 -7.04
CA ASN A 162 10.64 -27.92 -8.21
C ASN A 162 10.40 -26.40 -8.21
N ARG A 163 11.42 -25.64 -7.80
CA ARG A 163 11.40 -24.17 -7.69
C ARG A 163 10.91 -23.46 -8.96
N THR A 164 11.25 -23.97 -10.14
CA THR A 164 10.93 -23.33 -11.43
C THR A 164 9.43 -23.29 -11.73
N ASN A 165 8.68 -24.33 -11.33
CA ASN A 165 7.23 -24.37 -11.57
C ASN A 165 6.50 -23.37 -10.68
N TYR A 166 7.00 -23.16 -9.47
CA TYR A 166 6.43 -22.22 -8.52
C TYR A 166 6.58 -20.77 -8.99
N ASP A 167 7.79 -20.40 -9.42
CA ASP A 167 8.08 -19.05 -9.89
C ASP A 167 7.20 -18.72 -11.12
N ARG A 168 7.03 -19.67 -12.05
CA ARG A 168 6.12 -19.52 -13.19
C ARG A 168 4.65 -19.35 -12.79
N PHE A 169 4.20 -20.08 -11.77
CA PHE A 169 2.84 -19.96 -11.25
C PHE A 169 2.61 -18.59 -10.60
N LEU A 170 3.56 -18.13 -9.78
CA LEU A 170 3.54 -16.78 -9.21
C LEU A 170 3.49 -15.71 -10.29
N ASP A 171 4.36 -15.82 -11.30
CA ASP A 171 4.39 -14.86 -12.40
C ASP A 171 3.06 -14.81 -13.14
N HIS A 172 2.38 -15.95 -13.30
CA HIS A 172 1.05 -16.00 -13.89
C HIS A 172 0.00 -15.31 -13.00
N CYS A 173 -0.01 -15.57 -11.69
CA CYS A 173 -0.90 -14.90 -10.75
C CYS A 173 -0.68 -13.37 -10.72
N VAL A 174 0.58 -12.93 -10.77
CA VAL A 174 0.91 -11.49 -10.86
C VAL A 174 0.38 -10.91 -12.16
N LYS A 175 0.58 -11.58 -13.31
CA LYS A 175 0.03 -11.15 -14.60
C LYS A 175 -1.50 -11.03 -14.58
N LEU A 176 -2.20 -11.98 -13.97
CA LEU A 176 -3.66 -11.92 -13.83
C LEU A 176 -4.08 -10.71 -12.97
N ALA A 177 -3.43 -10.51 -11.82
CA ALA A 177 -3.71 -9.38 -10.94
C ALA A 177 -3.38 -8.01 -11.57
N GLU A 178 -2.38 -7.95 -12.46
CA GLU A 178 -2.08 -6.75 -13.24
C GLU A 178 -3.15 -6.44 -14.30
N ASN A 179 -3.81 -7.47 -14.84
CA ASN A 179 -4.84 -7.34 -15.86
C ASN A 179 -6.25 -7.10 -15.29
N GLU A 180 -6.53 -7.49 -14.04
CA GLU A 180 -7.83 -7.27 -13.37
C GLU A 180 -8.23 -5.80 -13.26
N LEU A 181 -7.29 -4.85 -13.34
CA LEU A 181 -7.59 -3.41 -13.30
C LEU A 181 -8.09 -2.84 -14.65
N TYR A 182 -8.07 -3.63 -15.73
CA TYR A 182 -8.50 -3.23 -17.07
C TYR A 182 -9.74 -3.97 -17.58
N ALA A 183 -10.39 -4.79 -16.76
CA ALA A 183 -11.66 -5.46 -17.05
C ALA A 183 -12.81 -4.79 -16.30
#